data_AF-A0A7J3S768-F1
#
_entry.id   AF-A0A7J3S768-F1
#
_cell.length_a   1.000
_cell.length_b   1.000
_cell.length_c   1.000
_cell.angle_alpha   90.00
_cell.angle_beta   90.00
_cell.angle_gamma   90.00
#
_symmetry.space_group_name_H-M   'P 1'
#
loop_
_entity.id
_entity.type
_entity.pdbx_description
1 polymer ?
#
loop_
_entity_poly.entity_id
_entity_poly.type
_entity_poly.pdbx_seq_one_letter_code
_entity_poly.pdbx_strand_id
1 'polypeptide(L)'
;SAGTLLASCGYYGFGGPEGGLIAALFVYFGNRMCADPGYAGTTGALSITFIIWIVSHFGITSNYFIVGMVIAILTIQGLYHPLSSKLIAKMARKMNRKVLE
;
A
#
# COMPACT_ATOMS: atom_id res chain seq x y z
N SER A 1 1.62 -1.85 2.12
CA SER A 1 0.31 -2.12 1.51
C SER A 1 0.52 -2.44 0.04
N ALA A 2 -0.36 -3.23 -0.61
CA ALA A 2 -0.25 -3.49 -2.05
C ALA A 2 -0.38 -2.19 -2.88
N GLY A 3 -1.24 -1.27 -2.44
CA GLY A 3 -1.42 0.02 -3.10
C GLY A 3 -0.19 0.93 -3.04
N THR A 4 0.57 0.91 -1.94
CA THR A 4 1.81 1.69 -1.84
C THR A 4 2.90 1.16 -2.78
N LEU A 5 2.96 -0.16 -2.97
CA LEU A 5 3.90 -0.78 -3.91
C LEU A 5 3.54 -0.42 -5.35
N LEU A 6 2.27 -0.61 -5.74
CA LEU A 6 1.80 -0.32 -7.10
C LEU A 6 1.97 1.16 -7.47
N ALA A 7 1.68 2.08 -6.55
CA ALA A 7 1.90 3.50 -6.78
C ALA A 7 3.39 3.86 -6.93
N SER A 8 4.28 3.19 -6.20
CA SER A 8 5.74 3.39 -6.34
C SER A 8 6.24 2.86 -7.69
N CYS A 9 5.76 1.69 -8.11
CA CYS A 9 6.06 1.13 -9.43
C CYS A 9 5.51 1.99 -10.57
N GLY A 10 4.28 2.52 -10.43
CA GLY A 10 3.69 3.44 -11.40
C GLY A 10 4.48 4.74 -11.53
N TYR A 11 4.90 5.33 -10.41
CA TYR A 11 5.77 6.51 -10.40
C TYR A 11 7.11 6.23 -11.11
N TYR A 12 7.70 5.05 -10.87
CA TYR A 12 8.94 4.65 -11.52
C TYR A 12 8.78 4.41 -13.03
N GLY A 13 7.74 3.66 -13.43
CA GLY A 13 7.55 3.22 -14.81
C GLY A 13 7.06 4.32 -15.75
N PHE A 14 6.23 5.25 -15.26
CA PHE A 14 5.72 6.37 -16.07
C PHE A 14 6.48 7.69 -15.83
N GLY A 15 7.53 7.68 -14.99
CA GLY A 15 8.50 8.77 -14.90
C GLY A 15 8.03 10.02 -14.13
N GLY A 16 6.97 9.92 -13.32
CA GLY A 16 6.41 11.09 -12.66
C GLY A 16 5.23 10.80 -11.73
N PRO A 17 4.72 11.84 -11.04
CA PRO A 17 3.55 11.73 -10.17
C PRO A 17 2.29 11.27 -10.90
N GLU A 18 2.18 11.49 -12.21
CA GLU A 18 1.07 11.01 -13.05
C GLU A 18 0.98 9.48 -13.02
N GLY A 19 2.13 8.80 -13.05
CA GLY A 19 2.20 7.34 -12.94
C GLY A 19 1.67 6.80 -11.63
N GLY A 20 1.96 7.51 -10.53
CA GLY A 20 1.44 7.18 -9.20
C GLY A 20 -0.08 7.39 -9.09
N LEU A 21 -0.61 8.44 -9.73
CA LEU A 21 -2.04 8.73 -9.78
C LEU A 21 -2.82 7.70 -10.60
N ILE A 22 -2.29 7.30 -11.76
CA ILE A 22 -2.88 6.23 -12.58
C ILE A 22 -2.90 4.91 -11.80
N ALA A 23 -1.81 4.58 -11.11
CA ALA A 23 -1.76 3.41 -10.24
C ALA A 23 -2.77 3.51 -9.10
N ALA A 24 -2.95 4.68 -8.47
CA ALA A 24 -3.97 4.88 -7.43
C ALA A 24 -5.39 4.67 -7.95
N LEU A 25 -5.68 5.08 -9.19
CA LEU A 25 -6.96 4.82 -9.86
C LEU A 25 -7.17 3.31 -10.07
N PHE A 26 -6.15 2.59 -10.51
CA PHE A 26 -6.23 1.14 -10.70
C PHE A 26 -6.45 0.42 -9.36
N VAL A 27 -5.77 0.86 -8.30
CA VAL A 27 -5.94 0.36 -6.94
C VAL A 27 -7.34 0.69 -6.38
N TYR A 28 -7.95 1.80 -6.79
CA TYR A 28 -9.33 2.14 -6.44
C TYR A 28 -10.34 1.14 -6.99
N PHE A 29 -10.20 0.79 -8.28
CA PHE A 29 -11.02 -0.26 -8.87
C PHE A 29 -10.76 -1.62 -8.21
N GLY A 30 -9.50 -1.97 -7.96
CA GLY A 30 -9.12 -3.20 -7.27
C GLY A 30 -9.74 -3.32 -5.86
N ASN A 31 -9.70 -2.24 -5.07
CA ASN A 31 -10.30 -2.24 -3.72
C ASN A 31 -11.83 -2.45 -3.77
N ARG A 32 -12.50 -1.89 -4.78
CA ARG A 32 -13.94 -2.12 -4.99
C ARG A 32 -14.25 -3.56 -5.38
N MET A 33 -13.43 -4.16 -6.25
CA MET A 33 -13.56 -5.58 -6.61
C MET A 33 -13.31 -6.48 -5.40
N CYS A 34 -12.36 -6.13 -4.54
CA CYS A 34 -12.10 -6.83 -3.28
C CYS A 34 -13.14 -6.53 -2.19
N ALA A 35 -14.15 -5.71 -2.47
CA ALA A 35 -15.19 -5.29 -1.52
C ALA A 35 -14.63 -4.76 -0.19
N ASP A 36 -13.48 -4.08 -0.23
CA ASP A 36 -12.79 -3.64 0.97
C ASP A 36 -13.37 -2.29 1.46
N PRO A 37 -14.14 -2.25 2.57
CA PRO A 37 -14.83 -1.04 3.00
C PRO A 37 -13.86 0.06 3.49
N GLY A 38 -12.59 -0.30 3.74
CA GLY A 38 -11.60 0.61 4.31
C GLY A 38 -10.81 1.44 3.30
N TYR A 39 -10.87 1.13 2.01
CA TYR A 39 -10.09 1.83 0.96
C TYR A 39 -8.58 1.95 1.30
N ALA A 40 -8.04 1.01 2.07
CA ALA A 40 -6.68 1.09 2.64
C ALA A 40 -5.59 1.04 1.57
N GLY A 41 -5.85 0.39 0.43
CA GLY A 41 -4.94 0.38 -0.71
C GLY A 41 -4.85 1.75 -1.39
N THR A 42 -5.98 2.43 -1.56
CA THR A 42 -6.08 3.71 -2.28
C THR A 42 -5.54 4.88 -1.50
N THR A 43 -5.83 4.93 -0.20
CA THR A 43 -5.26 5.95 0.68
C THR A 43 -3.74 5.78 0.76
N GLY A 44 -3.25 4.53 0.82
CA GLY A 44 -1.82 4.22 0.74
C GLY A 44 -1.20 4.64 -0.60
N ALA A 45 -1.85 4.35 -1.72
CA ALA A 45 -1.38 4.72 -3.06
C ALA A 45 -1.23 6.24 -3.21
N LEU A 46 -2.24 7.02 -2.83
CA LEU A 46 -2.17 8.49 -2.89
C LEU A 46 -1.12 9.06 -1.95
N SER A 47 -1.04 8.54 -0.72
CA SER A 47 -0.07 9.01 0.27
C SER A 47 1.37 8.79 -0.21
N ILE A 48 1.68 7.60 -0.75
CA ILE A 48 3.04 7.31 -1.19
C ILE A 48 3.42 8.09 -2.45
N THR A 49 2.49 8.31 -3.38
CA THR A 49 2.74 9.15 -4.56
C THR A 49 3.12 10.57 -4.13
N PHE A 50 2.42 11.13 -3.15
CA PHE A 50 2.75 12.45 -2.61
C PHE A 50 4.10 12.46 -1.88
N ILE A 51 4.39 11.44 -1.06
CA ILE A 51 5.66 11.31 -0.36
C ILE A 51 6.82 11.19 -1.34
N ILE A 52 6.72 10.29 -2.34
CA ILE A 52 7.74 10.11 -3.38
C ILE A 52 7.94 11.41 -4.16
N TRP A 53 6.87 12.14 -4.47
CA TRP A 53 6.98 13.42 -5.15
C TRP A 53 7.80 14.45 -4.34
N ILE A 54 7.54 14.58 -3.04
CA ILE A 54 8.33 15.46 -2.15
C ILE A 54 9.78 14.98 -2.08
N VAL A 55 9.97 13.69 -1.83
CA VAL A 55 11.28 13.08 -1.58
C VAL A 55 12.14 13.04 -2.85
N SER A 56 11.51 13.01 -4.03
CA SER A 56 12.17 13.16 -5.33
C SER A 56 12.81 14.54 -5.50
N HIS A 57 12.34 15.60 -4.83
CA HIS A 57 13.02 16.90 -4.82
C HIS A 57 14.32 16.88 -4.01
N PHE A 58 14.48 15.90 -3.11
CA PHE A 58 15.70 15.66 -2.33
C PHE A 58 16.64 14.62 -2.97
N GLY A 59 16.38 14.22 -4.22
CA GLY A 59 17.24 13.28 -4.97
C GLY A 59 17.06 11.81 -4.60
N ILE A 60 16.09 11.46 -3.76
CA ILE A 60 15.78 10.07 -3.44
C ILE A 60 14.81 9.53 -4.49
N THR A 61 15.25 8.49 -5.19
CA THR A 61 14.52 7.88 -6.30
C THR A 61 13.48 6.86 -5.82
N SER A 62 12.40 6.68 -6.59
CA SER A 62 11.32 5.72 -6.29
C SER A 62 11.78 4.27 -6.16
N ASN A 63 12.93 3.91 -6.75
CA ASN A 63 13.53 2.57 -6.63
C ASN A 63 13.76 2.13 -5.19
N TYR A 64 14.22 3.03 -4.31
CA TYR A 64 14.46 2.69 -2.91
C TYR A 64 13.17 2.34 -2.17
N PHE A 65 12.06 2.99 -2.54
CA PHE A 65 10.74 2.68 -1.99
C PHE A 65 10.25 1.31 -2.45
N ILE A 66 10.43 0.96 -3.73
CA ILE A 66 10.02 -0.35 -4.25
C ILE A 66 10.78 -1.47 -3.52
N VAL A 67 12.12 -1.38 -3.48
CA VAL A 67 12.96 -2.40 -2.85
C VAL A 67 12.67 -2.53 -1.36
N GLY A 68 12.61 -1.40 -0.64
CA GLY A 68 12.30 -1.41 0.79
C GLY A 68 10.94 -2.03 1.10
N MET A 69 9.94 -1.78 0.25
CA MET A 69 8.60 -2.31 0.46
C MET A 69 8.49 -3.80 0.12
N VAL A 70 9.21 -4.29 -0.90
CA VAL A 70 9.31 -5.73 -1.19
C VAL A 70 9.96 -6.48 -0.02
N ILE A 71 11.10 -5.97 0.48
CA ILE A 71 11.78 -6.56 1.64
C ILE A 71 10.83 -6.57 2.85
N ALA A 72 10.17 -5.45 3.16
CA ALA A 72 9.24 -5.37 4.28
C ALA A 72 8.07 -6.38 4.17
N ILE A 73 7.47 -6.53 2.99
CA ILE A 73 6.38 -7.49 2.78
C ILE A 73 6.88 -8.93 2.94
N LEU A 74 8.02 -9.26 2.33
CA LEU A 74 8.59 -10.60 2.43
C LEU A 74 8.99 -10.93 3.87
N THR A 75 9.55 -9.98 4.61
CA THR A 75 9.91 -10.18 6.02
C THR A 75 8.66 -10.37 6.89
N ILE A 76 7.64 -9.52 6.76
CA ILE A 76 6.44 -9.58 7.62
C ILE A 76 5.56 -10.79 7.27
N GLN A 77 5.26 -10.98 5.98
CA GLN A 77 4.41 -12.09 5.53
C GLN A 77 5.15 -13.42 5.49
N GLY A 78 6.46 -13.43 5.25
CA GLY A 78 7.25 -14.65 5.24
C GLY A 78 7.58 -15.19 6.63
N LEU A 79 7.80 -14.33 7.63
CA LEU A 79 8.22 -14.76 8.98
C LEU A 79 7.10 -14.75 10.02
N TYR A 80 6.11 -13.85 9.91
CA TYR A 80 5.15 -13.57 10.99
C TYR A 80 3.67 -13.65 10.59
N HIS A 81 3.35 -14.33 9.49
CA HIS A 81 1.98 -14.47 8.96
C HIS A 81 0.90 -14.80 10.02
N PRO A 82 1.07 -15.80 10.91
CA PRO A 82 0.01 -16.15 11.87
C PRO A 82 -0.15 -15.14 13.02
N LEU A 83 0.90 -14.41 13.39
CA LEU A 83 0.86 -13.42 14.49
C LEU A 83 0.18 -12.12 14.04
N SER A 84 0.38 -11.71 12.79
CA SER A 84 -0.26 -10.53 12.22
C SER A 84 -1.79 -10.69 12.17
N SER A 85 -2.28 -11.85 11.71
CA SER A 85 -3.72 -12.15 11.66
C SER A 85 -4.37 -12.14 13.05
N LYS A 86 -3.68 -12.63 14.08
CA LYS A 86 -4.16 -12.59 15.48
C LYS A 86 -4.26 -11.16 16.01
N LEU A 87 -3.29 -10.29 15.68
CA LEU A 87 -3.30 -8.88 16.06
C LEU A 87 -4.45 -8.11 15.39
N ILE A 88 -4.65 -8.31 14.09
CA ILE A 88 -5.74 -7.68 13.33
C ILE A 88 -7.09 -8.17 13.85
N ALA A 89 -7.26 -9.47 14.10
CA ALA A 89 -8.48 -10.02 14.69
C ALA A 89 -8.75 -9.48 16.10
N LYS A 90 -7.71 -9.20 16.90
CA LYS A 90 -7.84 -8.61 18.24
C LYS A 90 -8.22 -7.13 18.16
N MET A 91 -7.66 -6.37 17.23
CA MET A 91 -8.05 -4.98 16.97
C MET A 91 -9.47 -4.86 16.43
N ALA A 92 -9.85 -5.72 15.47
CA ALA A 92 -11.18 -5.70 14.88
C ALA A 92 -12.28 -6.02 15.90
N ARG A 93 -12.04 -7.00 16.80
CA ARG A 93 -12.92 -7.26 17.95
C ARG A 93 -13.04 -6.06 18.88
N LYS A 94 -11.95 -5.33 19.13
CA LYS A 94 -11.95 -4.12 19.98
C LYS A 94 -12.71 -2.95 19.34
N MET A 95 -12.78 -2.89 18.01
CA MET A 95 -13.51 -1.87 17.26
C MET A 95 -14.99 -2.20 17.02
N ASN A 96 -15.51 -3.30 17.59
CA ASN A 96 -16.89 -3.77 17.44
C ASN A 96 -17.37 -3.88 15.98
N ARG A 97 -16.42 -4.05 15.04
CA ARG A 97 -16.75 -4.48 13.69
C ARG A 97 -16.90 -5.98 13.78
N LYS A 98 -18.12 -6.50 13.60
CA LYS A 98 -18.35 -7.93 13.34
C LYS A 98 -17.58 -8.28 12.07
N VAL A 99 -16.36 -8.77 12.24
CA VAL A 99 -15.65 -9.45 11.16
C VAL A 99 -16.41 -10.74 10.98
N LEU A 100 -17.15 -10.84 9.88
CA LEU A 100 -17.82 -12.06 9.45
C LEU A 100 -16.79 -13.20 9.49
N GLU A 101 -17.16 -14.28 10.20
CA GLU A 101 -16.49 -15.58 10.11
C GLU A 101 -16.50 -16.12 8.68
#